data_AF-A0A3A9W810-F1
#
_entry.id   AF-A0A3A9W810-F1
#
_cell.length_a   1.000
_cell.length_b   1.000
_cell.length_c   1.000
_cell.angle_alpha   90.00
_cell.angle_beta   90.00
_cell.angle_gamma   90.00
#
_symmetry.space_group_name_H-M   'P 1'
#
loop_
_entity.id
_entity.type
_entity.pdbx_description
1 polymer ?
#
loop_
_entity_poly.entity_id
_entity_poly.type
_entity_poly.pdbx_seq_one_letter_code
_entity_poly.pdbx_strand_id
1 'polypeptide(L)' 'MSTMGKQYKVLKLSNLWSTEKLRKQAEDTLNKASQEGWEIISVAFGTSSSSGMSTAMITIAK' A
#
# COMPACT_ATOMS: atom_id res chain seq x y z
N MET A 1 -28.76 11.20 11.46
CA MET A 1 -27.80 11.32 10.36
C MET A 1 -26.62 10.43 10.67
N SER A 2 -26.52 9.26 10.03
CA SER A 2 -25.34 8.43 10.16
C SER A 2 -24.19 9.17 9.48
N THR A 3 -23.18 9.61 10.24
CA THR A 3 -21.91 10.04 9.66
C THR A 3 -21.38 8.87 8.83
N MET A 4 -21.46 8.97 7.51
CA MET A 4 -20.70 8.08 6.62
C MET A 4 -19.23 8.44 6.82
N GLY A 5 -18.62 7.85 7.84
CA GLY A 5 -17.20 8.04 8.13
C GLY A 5 -16.38 7.50 6.97
N LYS A 6 -15.23 8.14 6.68
CA LYS A 6 -14.26 7.64 5.71
C LYS A 6 -13.92 6.18 6.06
N GLN A 7 -14.03 5.29 5.09
CA GLN A 7 -13.59 3.91 5.20
C GLN A 7 -12.09 3.86 4.93
N TYR A 8 -11.30 3.47 5.93
CA TYR A 8 -9.85 3.30 5.79
C TYR A 8 -9.49 1.84 5.53
N LYS A 9 -8.49 1.61 4.69
CA LYS A 9 -7.91 0.29 4.42
C LYS A 9 -6.40 0.37 4.35
N VAL A 10 -5.73 -0.59 4.98
CA VAL A 10 -4.27 -0.75 4.91
C VAL A 10 -3.96 -1.97 4.05
N LEU A 11 -3.21 -1.77 2.97
CA LEU A 11 -2.72 -2.81 2.08
C LEU A 11 -1.26 -3.11 2.43
N LYS A 12 -0.94 -4.39 2.62
CA LYS A 12 0.42 -4.86 2.88
C LYS A 12 0.91 -5.66 1.68
N LEU A 13 2.01 -5.23 1.08
CA LEU A 13 2.71 -5.94 0.02
C LEU A 13 4.09 -6.33 0.55
N SER A 14 4.53 -7.56 0.36
CA SER A 14 5.86 -8.01 0.78
C SER A 14 6.53 -8.83 -0.31
N ASN A 15 7.81 -8.56 -0.55
CA ASN A 15 8.62 -9.26 -1.53
C ASN A 15 10.00 -9.58 -0.94
N LEU A 16 10.51 -10.77 -1.25
CA LEU A 16 11.84 -11.21 -0.84
C LEU A 16 12.89 -10.54 -1.74
N TRP A 17 13.82 -9.81 -1.14
CA TRP A 17 15.08 -9.32 -1.72
C TRP A 17 14.99 -8.39 -2.95
N SER A 18 13.80 -8.15 -3.52
CA SER A 18 13.64 -7.26 -4.69
C SER A 18 12.80 -6.04 -4.35
N THR A 19 13.48 -4.96 -4.00
CA THR A 19 12.88 -3.63 -3.78
C THR A 19 12.25 -3.08 -5.05
N GLU A 20 12.81 -3.36 -6.22
CA GLU A 20 12.28 -2.92 -7.51
C GLU A 20 10.93 -3.59 -7.84
N LYS A 21 10.83 -4.91 -7.65
CA LYS A 21 9.55 -5.62 -7.82
C LYS A 21 8.50 -5.11 -6.85
N LEU A 22 8.88 -4.88 -5.59
CA LEU A 22 7.96 -4.32 -4.60
C LEU A 22 7.49 -2.92 -4.99
N ARG A 23 8.39 -2.07 -5.50
CA ARG A 23 8.05 -0.72 -5.98
C ARG A 23 7.02 -0.80 -7.10
N LYS A 24 7.26 -1.63 -8.11
CA LYS A 24 6.33 -1.82 -9.23
C LYS A 24 4.96 -2.33 -8.75
N GLN A 25 4.94 -3.30 -7.83
CA GLN A 25 3.70 -3.80 -7.25
C GLN A 25 2.94 -2.73 -6.46
N ALA A 26 3.66 -1.85 -5.75
CA ALA A 26 3.06 -0.71 -5.07
C ALA A 26 2.46 0.27 -6.09
N GLU A 27 3.19 0.64 -7.15
CA GLU A 27 2.70 1.53 -8.22
C GLU A 27 1.42 0.97 -8.87
N ASP A 28 1.43 -0.31 -9.24
CA ASP A 28 0.26 -0.99 -9.83
C ASP A 28 -0.94 -0.98 -8.87
N THR A 29 -0.69 -1.19 -7.57
CA THR A 29 -1.73 -1.15 -6.52
C THR A 29 -2.31 0.24 -6.34
N LEU A 30 -1.47 1.27 -6.35
CA LEU A 30 -1.90 2.67 -6.21
C LEU A 30 -2.74 3.11 -7.41
N ASN A 31 -2.30 2.77 -8.63
CA ASN A 31 -3.05 3.07 -9.86
C ASN A 31 -4.42 2.40 -9.85
N LYS A 32 -4.49 1.12 -9.46
CA LYS A 32 -5.76 0.40 -9.34
C LYS A 32 -6.68 1.01 -8.29
N ALA A 33 -6.15 1.34 -7.11
CA ALA A 33 -6.93 1.98 -6.05
C ALA A 33 -7.48 3.34 -6.50
N SER A 34 -6.68 4.13 -7.22
CA SER A 34 -7.12 5.40 -7.79
C SER A 34 -8.22 5.23 -8.84
N GLN A 35 -8.13 4.22 -9.71
CA GLN A 35 -9.19 3.90 -10.69
C GLN A 35 -10.50 3.45 -10.03
N GLU A 36 -10.40 2.77 -8.89
CA GLU A 36 -11.56 2.35 -8.08
C GLU A 36 -12.16 3.49 -7.23
N GLY A 37 -11.56 4.69 -7.27
CA GLY A 37 -12.02 5.88 -6.56
C GLY A 37 -11.62 5.91 -5.08
N TRP A 38 -10.52 5.25 -4.70
CA TRP A 38 -9.92 5.40 -3.37
C TRP A 38 -8.92 6.57 -3.37
N GLU A 39 -8.89 7.30 -2.25
CA GLU A 39 -7.89 8.32 -1.93
C GLU A 39 -6.65 7.64 -1.34
N ILE A 40 -5.46 7.92 -1.87
CA ILE A 40 -4.20 7.44 -1.29
C ILE A 40 -3.80 8.38 -0.14
N ILE A 41 -3.73 7.85 1.08
CA ILE A 41 -3.39 8.62 2.28
C ILE A 41 -1.89 8.56 2.59
N SER A 42 -1.31 7.36 2.54
CA SER A 42 0.11 7.18 2.85
C SER A 42 0.68 5.92 2.21
N VAL A 43 1.99 5.96 1.95
CA VAL A 43 2.77 4.82 1.47
C VAL A 43 4.07 4.78 2.27
N ALA A 44 4.36 3.64 2.91
CA ALA A 44 5.57 3.43 3.67
C ALA A 44 6.28 2.16 3.19
N PHE A 45 7.60 2.23 3.01
CA PHE A 45 8.44 1.08 2.69
C PHE A 45 9.30 0.73 3.90
N GLY A 46 9.32 -0.54 4.26
CA GLY A 46 10.18 -1.10 5.29
C GLY A 46 10.99 -2.26 4.73
N THR A 47 12.25 -2.35 5.10
CA THR A 47 13.11 -3.48 4.78
C THR A 47 13.56 -4.12 6.08
N SER A 48 13.41 -5.44 6.16
CA SER A 48 13.92 -6.21 7.29
C SER A 48 15.26 -6.83 6.90
N SER A 49 16.35 -6.32 7.47
CA SER A 49 17.71 -6.81 7.20
C SER A 49 17.91 -8.27 7.63
N SER A 50 17.18 -8.73 8.66
CA SER A 50 17.28 -10.10 9.18
C SER A 50 16.55 -11.15 8.35
N SER A 51 15.52 -10.76 7.58
CA SER A 51 14.76 -11.66 6.71
C SER A 51 14.95 -11.37 5.22
N GLY A 52 15.66 -10.29 4.88
CA GLY A 52 15.77 -9.75 3.53
C GLY A 52 14.41 -9.46 2.87
N MET A 53 13.36 -9.29 3.67
CA MET A 53 12.02 -9.03 3.19
C MET A 53 11.78 -7.53 3.10
N SER A 54 11.41 -7.07 1.91
CA SER A 54 10.95 -5.71 1.69
C SER A 54 9.42 -5.70 1.78
N THR A 55 8.85 -4.74 2.49
CA THR A 55 7.40 -4.60 2.69
C THR A 55 6.97 -3.18 2.38
N ALA A 56 5.85 -3.02 1.67
CA ALA A 56 5.16 -1.77 1.48
C ALA A 56 3.84 -1.81 2.24
N MET A 57 3.55 -0.75 2.99
CA MET A 57 2.27 -0.50 3.64
C MET A 57 1.62 0.71 2.98
N ILE A 58 0.44 0.52 2.43
CA ILE A 58 -0.30 1.56 1.71
C ILE A 58 -1.62 1.79 2.45
N THR A 59 -1.87 3.02 2.88
CA THR A 59 -3.14 3.40 3.49
C THR A 59 -3.99 4.12 2.46
N ILE A 60 -5.21 3.64 2.26
CA ILE A 60 -6.20 4.25 1.38
C ILE A 60 -7.49 4.56 2.14
N ALA A 61 -8.24 5.56 1.69
CA ALA A 61 -9.53 5.94 2.25
C ALA A 61 -10.58 6.11 1.14
N LYS A 62 -11.85 5.88 1.46
CA LYS A 62 -12.99 6.14 0.57
C LYS A 62 -14.21 6.59 1.35
#